data_AF-A0A814DPD7-F1
#
_entry.id   AF-A0A814DPD7-F1
#
_cell.length_a   1.000
_cell.length_b   1.000
_cell.length_c   1.000
_cell.angle_alpha   90.00
_cell.angle_beta   90.00
_cell.angle_gamma   90.00
#
_symmetry.space_group_name_H-M   'P 1'
#
loop_
_entity.id
_entity.type
_entity.pdbx_description
1 polymer ?
#
loop_
_entity_poly.entity_id
_entity_poly.type
_entity_poly.pdbx_seq_one_letter_code
_entity_poly.pdbx_strand_id
1 'polypeptide(L)'
;MSGLNLLSKIIEILSCAFGDLGWNTTGITVISSPPNMGASGVFVGLDGTLYSVDENSNFVVWKLLNNAVNVTIAAGLYQSQGSNSSQLNYPNDIYVDRYGNLYVSDSSNQRIQKFSNASTSGQTIAGVTGAASSALNQFNTPRYFTFDATDTYMYIADYYCHRIMRYSTNSTGGTNGTLVAGGSGAYNQNTSVNGPWGIHYLSSVSSDLFITNNYGHTVMRWTPGATSGTFVAGTPGIAGSNSTLLNQPMGIKIDSYLNMFVVDYGNHRVQMFCANNQTAVTIAGTGVAGSGATQLSSPRGIAFDSAMNMYIGDFNNHRVQKFVKLNTATTSTTNFTIGWNSTGITVAGDVGGSSGTAANRFNGPYVLRFDSSNALIISDTLNHRIQKWIIGNSSGVTIAGQASGTAGSSSNSLYQPVGIVLDSSDSIYIADKANNRVMFWPNGASSGSMIAGTGNKNKKSLFYIAFTLPYPRLLAIKSSESDLPADEKCTIK
;
A
#
# COMPACT_ATOMS: atom_id res chain seq x y z
N MET A 1 7.62 -36.33 -45.29
CA MET A 1 8.28 -35.00 -45.32
C MET A 1 7.19 -33.96 -45.18
N SER A 2 6.74 -33.66 -43.96
CA SER A 2 7.31 -32.66 -43.03
C SER A 2 6.88 -31.23 -43.38
N GLY A 3 6.03 -30.66 -42.53
CA GLY A 3 5.63 -29.26 -42.60
C GLY A 3 4.51 -28.95 -41.61
N LEU A 4 4.88 -28.84 -40.34
CA LEU A 4 4.01 -28.66 -39.18
C LEU A 4 2.99 -27.51 -39.31
N ASN A 5 1.82 -27.79 -38.77
CA ASN A 5 0.59 -27.00 -38.75
C ASN A 5 0.74 -25.71 -37.92
N LEU A 6 0.43 -24.55 -38.50
CA LEU A 6 0.45 -23.24 -37.84
C LEU A 6 -0.52 -23.18 -36.65
N LEU A 7 -1.55 -24.04 -36.65
CA LEU A 7 -2.56 -24.11 -35.59
C LEU A 7 -2.06 -24.81 -34.32
N SER A 8 -1.12 -25.76 -34.42
CA SER A 8 -0.56 -26.44 -33.24
C SER A 8 0.54 -25.64 -32.55
N LYS A 9 1.19 -24.68 -33.24
CA LYS A 9 2.14 -23.74 -32.63
C LYS A 9 1.49 -22.49 -32.01
N ILE A 10 0.26 -22.15 -32.40
CA ILE A 10 -0.50 -21.07 -31.75
C ILE A 10 -1.14 -21.58 -30.45
N ILE A 11 -1.54 -22.86 -30.41
CA ILE A 11 -2.13 -23.48 -29.21
C ILE A 11 -1.07 -23.77 -28.12
N GLU A 12 0.20 -23.99 -28.48
CA GLU A 12 1.28 -24.23 -27.50
C GLU A 12 1.95 -22.93 -26.96
N ILE A 13 1.66 -21.76 -27.57
CA ILE A 13 2.17 -20.45 -27.12
C ILE A 13 1.10 -19.68 -26.31
N LEU A 14 -0.18 -20.04 -26.42
CA LEU A 14 -1.28 -19.40 -25.69
C LEU A 14 -1.90 -20.28 -24.59
N SER A 15 -1.43 -21.51 -24.39
CA SER A 15 -1.85 -22.38 -23.27
C SER A 15 -1.00 -22.22 -22.00
N CYS A 16 -0.13 -21.22 -21.92
CA CYS A 16 0.63 -20.85 -20.72
C CYS A 16 0.35 -19.39 -20.32
N ALA A 17 -0.91 -19.05 -20.06
CA ALA A 17 -1.35 -18.04 -19.10
C ALA A 17 -2.84 -17.73 -19.33
N PHE A 18 -3.69 -18.21 -18.42
CA PHE A 18 -5.11 -17.87 -18.26
C PHE A 18 -6.08 -18.49 -19.29
N GLY A 19 -6.38 -19.78 -19.08
CA GLY A 19 -7.61 -20.40 -19.60
C GLY A 19 -8.82 -20.00 -18.75
N ASP A 20 -9.90 -19.65 -19.44
CA ASP A 20 -11.32 -19.71 -19.04
C ASP A 20 -11.65 -19.48 -17.55
N LEU A 21 -11.69 -18.22 -17.12
CA LEU A 21 -12.53 -17.81 -15.99
C LEU A 21 -13.74 -17.04 -16.54
N GLY A 22 -14.86 -17.75 -16.66
CA GLY A 22 -16.17 -17.15 -16.85
C GLY A 22 -16.42 -16.12 -15.75
N TRP A 23 -16.73 -14.90 -16.18
CA TRP A 23 -17.01 -13.76 -15.33
C TRP A 23 -18.29 -14.01 -14.52
N ASN A 24 -18.17 -14.03 -13.19
CA ASN A 24 -19.32 -13.93 -12.31
C ASN A 24 -19.29 -12.57 -11.60
N THR A 25 -20.25 -11.71 -11.92
CA THR A 25 -20.43 -10.36 -11.37
C THR A 25 -21.19 -10.33 -10.04
N THR A 26 -21.50 -11.46 -9.40
CA THR A 26 -22.08 -11.46 -8.05
C THR A 26 -20.99 -11.31 -7.00
N GLY A 27 -20.66 -10.07 -6.65
CA GLY A 27 -19.56 -9.79 -5.73
C GLY A 27 -19.51 -8.47 -4.99
N ILE A 28 -20.54 -7.63 -5.13
CA ILE A 28 -20.54 -6.33 -4.46
C ILE A 28 -20.95 -6.51 -3.01
N THR A 29 -20.13 -5.94 -2.14
CA THR A 29 -20.20 -6.14 -0.71
C THR A 29 -20.23 -4.83 0.04
N VAL A 30 -21.32 -4.64 0.76
CA VAL A 30 -21.73 -3.42 1.43
C VAL A 30 -21.60 -3.51 2.93
N ILE A 31 -20.50 -2.96 3.46
CA ILE A 31 -20.19 -2.98 4.89
C ILE A 31 -20.99 -1.91 5.63
N SER A 32 -21.77 -2.29 6.64
CA SER A 32 -22.07 -1.42 7.78
C SER A 32 -20.86 -1.37 8.72
N SER A 33 -20.18 -0.22 8.85
CA SER A 33 -18.97 -0.11 9.68
C SER A 33 -19.29 0.09 11.17
N PRO A 34 -18.64 -0.65 12.08
CA PRO A 34 -18.40 -0.22 13.46
C PRO A 34 -17.52 1.05 13.50
N PRO A 35 -17.67 1.95 14.49
CA PRO A 35 -16.98 3.24 14.51
C PRO A 35 -15.44 3.19 14.68
N ASN A 36 -14.75 4.17 14.10
CA ASN A 36 -13.32 4.55 14.25
C ASN A 36 -12.29 3.45 13.92
N MET A 37 -11.63 3.46 12.76
CA MET A 37 -10.49 2.54 12.50
C MET A 37 -9.18 3.30 12.27
N GLY A 38 -8.06 2.79 12.79
CA GLY A 38 -6.70 3.30 12.55
C GLY A 38 -5.86 2.26 11.81
N ALA A 39 -5.91 2.22 10.48
CA ALA A 39 -5.32 1.12 9.74
C ALA A 39 -3.80 1.19 9.53
N SER A 40 -3.11 0.08 9.78
CA SER A 40 -1.65 -0.08 9.70
C SER A 40 -1.25 -1.16 8.68
N GLY A 41 -1.62 -2.41 8.93
CA GLY A 41 -1.38 -3.57 8.06
C GLY A 41 -2.58 -3.90 7.15
N VAL A 42 -2.30 -4.29 5.90
CA VAL A 42 -3.32 -4.74 4.93
C VAL A 42 -2.83 -5.98 4.20
N PHE A 43 -3.69 -6.98 4.08
CA PHE A 43 -3.40 -8.22 3.35
C PHE A 43 -4.59 -8.65 2.50
N VAL A 44 -4.33 -9.15 1.30
CA VAL A 44 -5.35 -9.73 0.41
C VAL A 44 -5.01 -11.20 0.20
N GLY A 45 -5.92 -12.09 0.62
CA GLY A 45 -5.82 -13.52 0.42
C GLY A 45 -5.97 -13.93 -1.04
N LEU A 46 -5.51 -15.14 -1.37
CA LEU A 46 -5.59 -15.71 -2.72
C LEU A 46 -7.05 -15.89 -3.20
N ASP A 47 -7.98 -16.04 -2.26
CA ASP A 47 -9.42 -16.13 -2.49
C ASP A 47 -10.08 -14.75 -2.71
N GLY A 48 -9.30 -13.66 -2.61
CA GLY A 48 -9.78 -12.29 -2.68
C GLY A 48 -10.27 -11.73 -1.34
N THR A 49 -10.19 -12.49 -0.25
CA THR A 49 -10.58 -12.02 1.09
C THR A 49 -9.61 -10.93 1.54
N LEU A 50 -10.15 -9.77 1.93
CA LEU A 50 -9.37 -8.65 2.43
C LEU A 50 -9.30 -8.66 3.95
N TYR A 51 -8.10 -8.41 4.46
CA TYR A 51 -7.82 -8.23 5.87
C TYR A 51 -7.18 -6.85 6.09
N SER A 52 -7.59 -6.17 7.17
CA SER A 52 -6.99 -4.90 7.57
C SER A 52 -6.90 -4.83 9.09
N VAL A 53 -5.76 -4.36 9.58
CA VAL A 53 -5.49 -4.15 11.00
C VAL A 53 -6.04 -2.82 11.44
N ASP A 54 -6.60 -2.76 12.62
CA ASP A 54 -6.97 -1.53 13.31
C ASP A 54 -6.09 -1.32 14.55
N GLU A 55 -5.05 -0.53 14.38
CA GLU A 55 -3.96 -0.35 15.34
C GLU A 55 -4.39 0.45 16.59
N ASN A 56 -5.19 1.50 16.39
CA ASN A 56 -5.31 2.59 17.36
C ASN A 56 -6.72 2.84 17.87
N SER A 57 -7.74 2.31 17.19
CA SER A 57 -9.12 2.67 17.50
C SER A 57 -9.95 1.49 17.98
N ASN A 58 -9.81 0.31 17.36
CA ASN A 58 -10.61 -0.85 17.76
C ASN A 58 -9.80 -2.09 18.15
N PHE A 59 -8.49 -2.13 17.90
CA PHE A 59 -7.61 -3.26 18.28
C PHE A 59 -8.08 -4.61 17.72
N VAL A 60 -8.53 -4.61 16.47
CA VAL A 60 -9.04 -5.80 15.78
C VAL A 60 -8.41 -5.95 14.40
N VAL A 61 -8.49 -7.16 13.85
CA VAL A 61 -8.32 -7.40 12.42
C VAL A 61 -9.68 -7.58 11.79
N TRP A 62 -9.98 -6.72 10.85
CA TRP A 62 -11.20 -6.81 10.05
C TRP A 62 -10.98 -7.80 8.91
N LYS A 63 -12.00 -8.61 8.64
CA LYS A 63 -12.05 -9.57 7.53
C LYS A 63 -13.27 -9.32 6.67
N LEU A 64 -13.03 -9.24 5.37
CA LEU A 64 -14.04 -9.10 4.35
C LEU A 64 -13.86 -10.24 3.35
N LEU A 65 -14.75 -11.23 3.38
CA LEU A 65 -14.73 -12.29 2.38
C LEU A 65 -14.99 -11.67 1.00
N ASN A 66 -14.32 -12.22 -0.01
CA ASN A 66 -14.61 -11.88 -1.39
C ASN A 66 -16.12 -12.03 -1.62
N ASN A 67 -16.76 -11.05 -2.23
CA ASN A 67 -18.21 -11.05 -2.50
C ASN A 67 -19.16 -10.99 -1.27
N ALA A 68 -18.67 -10.88 -0.04
CA ALA A 68 -19.52 -10.89 1.15
C ALA A 68 -19.82 -9.55 1.83
N VAL A 69 -21.01 -8.99 1.61
CA VAL A 69 -21.83 -8.22 2.58
C VAL A 69 -21.12 -7.50 3.74
N ASN A 70 -20.86 -8.30 4.76
CA ASN A 70 -20.56 -7.87 6.11
C ASN A 70 -19.07 -8.05 6.42
N VAL A 71 -18.44 -7.02 6.99
CA VAL A 71 -17.15 -7.20 7.66
C VAL A 71 -17.37 -8.00 8.93
N THR A 72 -16.48 -8.95 9.15
CA THR A 72 -16.38 -9.71 10.39
C THR A 72 -15.06 -9.39 11.08
N ILE A 73 -14.99 -9.64 12.39
CA ILE A 73 -13.72 -9.56 13.12
C ILE A 73 -13.05 -10.91 12.98
N ALA A 74 -11.85 -10.94 12.40
CA ALA A 74 -11.03 -12.15 12.31
C ALA A 74 -10.08 -12.32 13.50
N ALA A 75 -9.71 -11.23 14.17
CA ALA A 75 -8.89 -11.28 15.38
C ALA A 75 -9.13 -10.05 16.26
N GLY A 76 -8.88 -10.19 17.56
CA GLY A 76 -9.11 -9.14 18.55
C GLY A 76 -10.56 -9.04 19.02
N LEU A 77 -10.79 -8.18 20.00
CA LEU A 77 -12.09 -7.89 20.57
C LEU A 77 -12.37 -6.39 20.42
N TYR A 78 -13.49 -6.06 19.79
CA TYR A 78 -13.82 -4.70 19.40
C TYR A 78 -13.75 -3.72 20.56
N GLN A 79 -12.96 -2.65 20.41
CA GLN A 79 -12.73 -1.60 21.43
C GLN A 79 -12.23 -2.15 22.78
N SER A 80 -11.61 -3.32 22.76
CA SER A 80 -11.13 -3.98 23.97
C SER A 80 -9.65 -4.30 23.81
N GLN A 81 -8.84 -3.28 24.10
CA GLN A 81 -7.40 -3.42 24.22
C GLN A 81 -7.05 -4.35 25.39
N GLY A 82 -6.13 -5.27 25.18
CA GLY A 82 -5.68 -6.18 26.23
C GLY A 82 -4.74 -7.25 25.73
N SER A 83 -4.42 -8.20 26.60
CA SER A 83 -3.41 -9.24 26.37
C SER A 83 -3.99 -10.67 26.41
N ASN A 84 -5.30 -10.82 26.55
CA ASN A 84 -5.97 -12.12 26.43
C ASN A 84 -5.82 -12.69 25.01
N SER A 85 -6.09 -13.98 24.83
CA SER A 85 -5.99 -14.67 23.53
C SER A 85 -6.89 -14.05 22.45
N SER A 86 -8.03 -13.48 22.83
CA SER A 86 -8.95 -12.80 21.92
C SER A 86 -8.78 -11.28 21.89
N GLN A 87 -7.75 -10.73 22.54
CA GLN A 87 -7.48 -9.28 22.57
C GLN A 87 -6.15 -8.98 21.88
N LEU A 88 -6.06 -7.76 21.35
CA LEU A 88 -4.85 -7.20 20.75
C LEU A 88 -4.53 -5.86 21.41
N ASN A 89 -3.29 -5.43 21.26
CA ASN A 89 -2.78 -4.16 21.73
C ASN A 89 -1.75 -3.62 20.73
N TYR A 90 -2.14 -2.54 20.04
CA TYR A 90 -1.35 -1.89 19.01
C TYR A 90 -0.91 -2.83 17.87
N PRO A 91 -1.86 -3.53 17.22
CA PRO A 91 -1.50 -4.43 16.14
C PRO A 91 -0.96 -3.67 14.93
N ASN A 92 0.16 -4.11 14.35
CA ASN A 92 0.87 -3.37 13.30
C ASN A 92 0.77 -4.01 11.91
N ASP A 93 0.91 -5.32 11.84
CA ASP A 93 1.02 -6.06 10.57
C ASP A 93 0.25 -7.38 10.63
N ILE A 94 -0.14 -7.86 9.46
CA ILE A 94 -0.93 -9.08 9.27
C ILE A 94 -0.46 -9.91 8.10
N TYR A 95 -0.68 -11.21 8.21
CA TYR A 95 -0.51 -12.15 7.12
C TYR A 95 -1.51 -13.29 7.24
N VAL A 96 -1.97 -13.83 6.11
CA VAL A 96 -2.78 -15.05 6.08
C VAL A 96 -2.04 -16.08 5.26
N ASP A 97 -1.76 -17.24 5.87
CA ASP A 97 -1.06 -18.33 5.19
C ASP A 97 -1.96 -19.07 4.19
N ARG A 98 -1.35 -19.98 3.41
CA ARG A 98 -2.07 -20.82 2.44
C ARG A 98 -3.16 -21.72 3.05
N TYR A 99 -3.14 -21.93 4.36
CA TYR A 99 -4.11 -22.74 5.09
C TYR A 99 -5.24 -21.90 5.70
N GLY A 100 -5.19 -20.56 5.52
CA GLY A 100 -6.17 -19.62 6.04
C GLY A 100 -5.96 -19.23 7.51
N ASN A 101 -4.78 -19.53 8.10
CA ASN A 101 -4.45 -19.06 9.43
C ASN A 101 -4.01 -17.60 9.36
N LEU A 102 -4.53 -16.78 10.27
CA LEU A 102 -4.20 -15.36 10.38
C LEU A 102 -3.10 -15.15 11.42
N TYR A 103 -2.10 -14.36 11.05
CA TYR A 103 -1.00 -13.96 11.91
C TYR A 103 -1.08 -12.46 12.13
N VAL A 104 -0.90 -12.02 13.37
CA VAL A 104 -0.99 -10.61 13.76
C VAL A 104 0.20 -10.27 14.64
N SER A 105 0.93 -9.21 14.30
CA SER A 105 1.88 -8.63 15.24
C SER A 105 1.12 -7.83 16.28
N ASP A 106 1.21 -8.25 17.54
CA ASP A 106 0.53 -7.66 18.67
C ASP A 106 1.55 -6.84 19.47
N SER A 107 1.95 -5.71 18.87
CA SER A 107 3.25 -5.08 19.12
C SER A 107 3.44 -4.59 20.54
N SER A 108 2.40 -4.02 21.17
CA SER A 108 2.50 -3.56 22.56
C SER A 108 2.40 -4.71 23.57
N ASN A 109 1.88 -5.87 23.15
CA ASN A 109 1.92 -7.10 23.95
C ASN A 109 3.20 -7.93 23.72
N GLN A 110 4.12 -7.49 22.87
CA GLN A 110 5.42 -8.15 22.62
C GLN A 110 5.32 -9.59 22.10
N ARG A 111 4.33 -9.85 21.24
CA ARG A 111 4.07 -11.19 20.71
C ARG A 111 3.57 -11.18 19.26
N ILE A 112 3.67 -12.35 18.62
CA ILE A 112 2.91 -12.64 17.40
C ILE A 112 1.82 -13.66 17.74
N GLN A 113 0.58 -13.35 17.39
CA GLN A 113 -0.55 -14.24 17.57
C GLN A 113 -0.92 -14.92 16.25
N LYS A 114 -1.13 -16.24 16.32
CA LYS A 114 -1.73 -17.04 15.25
C LYS A 114 -3.18 -17.35 15.62
N PHE A 115 -4.09 -17.01 14.73
CA PHE A 115 -5.50 -17.38 14.78
C PHE A 115 -5.69 -18.47 13.72
N SER A 116 -5.94 -19.69 14.18
CA SER A 116 -6.29 -20.78 13.26
C SER A 116 -7.52 -20.38 12.44
N ASN A 117 -7.66 -20.91 11.22
CA ASN A 117 -8.78 -20.55 10.35
C ASN A 117 -10.13 -20.60 11.10
N ALA A 118 -10.89 -19.50 11.04
CA ALA A 118 -12.15 -19.25 11.74
C ALA A 118 -12.10 -19.16 13.29
N SER A 119 -10.94 -19.25 13.94
CA SER A 119 -10.79 -19.01 15.38
C SER A 119 -10.73 -17.51 15.70
N THR A 120 -11.47 -17.08 16.72
CA THR A 120 -11.36 -15.73 17.31
C THR A 120 -10.43 -15.67 18.51
N SER A 121 -9.88 -16.81 18.91
CA SER A 121 -8.87 -16.92 19.97
C SER A 121 -7.51 -17.19 19.34
N GLY A 122 -6.57 -16.30 19.62
CA GLY A 122 -5.19 -16.39 19.18
C GLY A 122 -4.37 -17.31 20.08
N GLN A 123 -3.39 -17.96 19.47
CA GLN A 123 -2.28 -18.61 20.17
C GLN A 123 -1.03 -17.78 19.97
N THR A 124 -0.33 -17.47 21.05
CA THR A 124 1.02 -16.90 20.96
C THR A 124 1.94 -17.96 20.34
N ILE A 125 2.54 -17.64 19.19
CA ILE A 125 3.50 -18.53 18.51
C ILE A 125 4.94 -18.03 18.57
N ALA A 126 5.13 -16.74 18.86
CA ALA A 126 6.43 -16.11 19.00
C ALA A 126 6.35 -14.97 20.02
N GLY A 127 7.43 -14.78 20.80
CA GLY A 127 7.47 -13.81 21.89
C GLY A 127 6.92 -14.34 23.22
N VAL A 128 7.02 -13.51 24.25
CA VAL A 128 6.43 -13.72 25.58
C VAL A 128 5.62 -12.48 25.91
N THR A 129 4.32 -12.68 26.16
CA THR A 129 3.37 -11.59 26.41
C THR A 129 3.87 -10.66 27.52
N GLY A 130 4.04 -9.36 27.20
CA GLY A 130 4.43 -8.32 28.13
C GLY A 130 5.91 -8.29 28.52
N ALA A 131 6.76 -9.18 27.98
CA ALA A 131 8.19 -9.20 28.27
C ALA A 131 9.00 -8.52 27.15
N ALA A 132 9.48 -7.31 27.43
CA ALA A 132 10.31 -6.53 26.51
C ALA A 132 11.81 -6.67 26.84
N SER A 133 12.52 -7.56 26.15
CA SER A 133 13.97 -7.70 26.28
C SER A 133 14.63 -8.29 25.03
N SER A 134 15.96 -8.40 25.05
CA SER A 134 16.78 -8.99 24.00
C SER A 134 16.90 -10.53 24.07
N ALA A 135 16.23 -11.22 25.00
CA ALA A 135 16.22 -12.69 25.03
C ALA A 135 15.65 -13.27 23.71
N LEU A 136 16.11 -14.44 23.28
CA LEU A 136 15.73 -15.03 21.97
C LEU A 136 14.25 -15.38 21.86
N ASN A 137 13.54 -15.48 22.98
CA ASN A 137 12.10 -15.72 23.05
C ASN A 137 11.26 -14.47 23.39
N GLN A 138 11.88 -13.29 23.51
CA GLN A 138 11.22 -12.03 23.87
C GLN A 138 11.35 -11.01 22.74
N PHE A 139 10.44 -10.04 22.66
CA PHE A 139 10.48 -9.00 21.63
C PHE A 139 10.41 -7.61 22.27
N ASN A 140 10.89 -6.60 21.56
CA ASN A 140 10.66 -5.20 21.90
C ASN A 140 10.12 -4.44 20.68
N THR A 141 8.79 -4.40 20.61
CA THR A 141 7.96 -3.87 19.52
C THR A 141 8.17 -4.67 18.23
N PRO A 142 7.67 -5.92 18.16
CA PRO A 142 7.62 -6.66 16.90
C PRO A 142 6.65 -5.95 15.95
N ARG A 143 7.09 -5.57 14.75
CA ARG A 143 6.28 -4.77 13.81
C ARG A 143 5.85 -5.55 12.58
N TYR A 144 6.66 -5.50 11.54
CA TYR A 144 6.38 -6.19 10.29
C TYR A 144 6.99 -7.57 10.31
N PHE A 145 6.38 -8.47 9.56
CA PHE A 145 6.89 -9.80 9.37
C PHE A 145 6.58 -10.32 7.97
N THR A 146 7.36 -11.28 7.53
CA THR A 146 7.20 -11.96 6.23
C THR A 146 7.39 -13.45 6.42
N PHE A 147 6.86 -14.24 5.49
CA PHE A 147 6.99 -15.69 5.52
C PHE A 147 7.91 -16.15 4.41
N ASP A 148 8.48 -17.35 4.57
CA ASP A 148 9.11 -18.04 3.46
C ASP A 148 8.09 -18.48 2.39
N ALA A 149 8.59 -19.01 1.28
CA ALA A 149 7.75 -19.49 0.18
C ALA A 149 6.80 -20.64 0.54
N THR A 150 6.97 -21.27 1.71
CA THR A 150 6.24 -22.45 2.16
C THR A 150 5.30 -22.19 3.34
N ASP A 151 5.29 -20.96 3.88
CA ASP A 151 4.68 -20.60 5.16
C ASP A 151 5.17 -21.45 6.35
N THR A 152 6.38 -22.03 6.26
CA THR A 152 6.96 -22.84 7.35
C THR A 152 7.65 -21.96 8.37
N TYR A 153 8.35 -20.93 7.89
CA TYR A 153 9.05 -19.97 8.73
C TYR A 153 8.51 -18.55 8.55
N MET A 154 8.45 -17.85 9.67
CA MET A 154 8.12 -16.43 9.77
C MET A 154 9.36 -15.66 10.21
N TYR A 155 9.61 -14.52 9.57
CA TYR A 155 10.70 -13.60 9.85
C TYR A 155 10.14 -12.28 10.35
N ILE A 156 10.56 -11.87 11.54
CA ILE A 156 9.92 -10.79 12.30
C ILE A 156 10.94 -9.68 12.51
N ALA A 157 10.57 -8.45 12.17
CA ALA A 157 11.33 -7.26 12.54
C ALA A 157 11.06 -6.91 14.00
N ASP A 158 12.07 -7.15 14.84
CA ASP A 158 12.07 -6.83 16.27
C ASP A 158 12.74 -5.46 16.46
N TYR A 159 11.91 -4.41 16.41
CA TYR A 159 12.32 -3.06 16.07
C TYR A 159 13.36 -2.47 17.04
N TYR A 160 13.06 -2.48 18.34
CA TYR A 160 13.96 -1.91 19.36
C TYR A 160 15.04 -2.88 19.84
N CYS A 161 14.96 -4.16 19.46
CA CYS A 161 16.06 -5.10 19.66
C CYS A 161 17.04 -5.11 18.48
N HIS A 162 16.81 -4.31 17.44
CA HIS A 162 17.73 -4.16 16.31
C HIS A 162 18.09 -5.52 15.69
N ARG A 163 17.06 -6.36 15.44
CA ARG A 163 17.25 -7.72 14.91
C ARG A 163 16.08 -8.23 14.08
N ILE A 164 16.37 -9.25 13.27
CA ILE A 164 15.35 -10.09 12.63
C ILE A 164 15.37 -11.47 13.29
N MET A 165 14.20 -11.92 13.73
CA MET A 165 14.02 -13.22 14.37
C MET A 165 13.23 -14.16 13.46
N ARG A 166 13.62 -15.43 13.38
CA ARG A 166 12.88 -16.48 12.67
C ARG A 166 12.22 -17.44 13.65
N TYR A 167 10.95 -17.71 13.42
CA TYR A 167 10.15 -18.69 14.13
C TYR A 167 9.50 -19.68 13.18
N SER A 168 9.26 -20.90 13.65
CA SER A 168 8.37 -21.84 12.93
C SER A 168 6.93 -21.38 13.12
N THR A 169 6.10 -21.52 12.08
CA THR A 169 4.67 -21.19 12.14
C THR A 169 3.85 -22.14 13.00
N ASN A 170 4.48 -23.21 13.51
CA ASN A 170 3.94 -24.15 14.48
C ASN A 170 4.64 -24.06 15.86
N SER A 171 5.47 -23.03 16.09
CA SER A 171 6.07 -22.77 17.40
C SER A 171 4.99 -22.42 18.44
N THR A 172 5.29 -22.69 19.71
CA THR A 172 4.49 -22.24 20.86
C THR A 172 5.17 -21.06 21.55
N GLY A 173 4.38 -20.18 22.16
CA GLY A 173 4.86 -19.02 22.91
C GLY A 173 5.91 -19.39 23.96
N GLY A 174 6.90 -18.51 24.13
CA GLY A 174 8.05 -18.73 25.02
C GLY A 174 9.19 -19.58 24.46
N THR A 175 9.02 -20.22 23.31
CA THR A 175 10.11 -20.92 22.61
C THR A 175 11.14 -19.92 22.09
N ASN A 176 12.43 -20.27 22.14
CA ASN A 176 13.48 -19.46 21.52
C ASN A 176 13.35 -19.45 19.99
N GLY A 177 13.38 -18.26 19.39
CA GLY A 177 13.56 -18.10 17.96
C GLY A 177 15.00 -18.31 17.51
N THR A 178 15.22 -18.32 16.20
CA THR A 178 16.56 -18.22 15.61
C THR A 178 16.86 -16.76 15.27
N LEU A 179 18.01 -16.25 15.71
CA LEU A 179 18.51 -14.95 15.25
C LEU A 179 18.92 -15.05 13.78
N VAL A 180 18.34 -14.22 12.91
CA VAL A 180 18.65 -14.20 11.47
C VAL A 180 19.60 -13.08 11.13
N ALA A 181 19.35 -11.88 11.63
CA ALA A 181 20.15 -10.69 11.36
C ALA A 181 20.19 -9.77 12.58
N GLY A 182 21.33 -9.10 12.81
CA GLY A 182 21.52 -8.13 13.90
C GLY A 182 21.60 -8.74 15.30
N GLY A 183 21.05 -8.04 16.30
CA GLY A 183 21.09 -8.44 17.71
C GLY A 183 22.34 -7.98 18.49
N SER A 184 23.28 -7.33 17.82
CA SER A 184 24.48 -6.72 18.42
C SER A 184 24.23 -5.32 18.98
N GLY A 185 23.13 -4.65 18.60
CA GLY A 185 22.81 -3.28 19.01
C GLY A 185 22.56 -2.35 17.81
N ALA A 186 22.32 -1.06 18.08
CA ALA A 186 21.99 -0.04 17.08
C ALA A 186 23.22 0.42 16.28
N TYR A 187 23.80 -0.46 15.46
CA TYR A 187 24.99 -0.18 14.68
C TYR A 187 24.73 -0.19 13.17
N ASN A 188 25.50 0.61 12.43
CA ASN A 188 25.41 0.75 10.98
C ASN A 188 26.50 -0.08 10.27
N GLN A 189 26.61 -1.35 10.64
CA GLN A 189 27.59 -2.31 10.09
C GLN A 189 26.87 -3.45 9.36
N ASN A 190 27.56 -4.14 8.46
CA ASN A 190 26.96 -5.23 7.69
C ASN A 190 26.62 -6.48 8.52
N THR A 191 27.07 -6.56 9.77
CA THR A 191 26.68 -7.60 10.76
C THR A 191 25.48 -7.19 11.62
N SER A 192 24.97 -5.97 11.45
CA SER A 192 23.95 -5.37 12.31
C SER A 192 22.76 -4.86 11.48
N VAL A 193 21.55 -4.88 12.06
CA VAL A 193 20.41 -4.13 11.51
C VAL A 193 20.06 -3.03 12.50
N ASN A 194 19.55 -1.89 12.03
CA ASN A 194 19.32 -0.74 12.91
C ASN A 194 17.90 -0.18 12.74
N GLY A 195 17.02 -0.54 13.69
CA GLY A 195 15.59 -0.25 13.61
C GLY A 195 14.96 -0.90 12.38
N PRO A 196 15.01 -2.24 12.24
CA PRO A 196 14.41 -2.91 11.10
C PRO A 196 12.91 -2.61 11.07
N TRP A 197 12.43 -2.05 9.95
CA TRP A 197 11.02 -1.65 9.78
C TRP A 197 10.29 -2.58 8.83
N GLY A 198 10.36 -2.30 7.52
CA GLY A 198 9.84 -3.16 6.47
C GLY A 198 10.77 -4.35 6.22
N ILE A 199 10.16 -5.51 6.01
CA ILE A 199 10.83 -6.75 5.67
C ILE A 199 10.12 -7.41 4.48
N HIS A 200 10.87 -7.91 3.51
CA HIS A 200 10.34 -8.62 2.35
C HIS A 200 11.16 -9.88 2.09
N TYR A 201 10.51 -11.04 2.11
CA TYR A 201 11.11 -12.30 1.66
C TYR A 201 10.85 -12.48 0.16
N LEU A 202 11.91 -12.68 -0.61
CA LEU A 202 11.80 -12.77 -2.06
C LEU A 202 11.83 -14.23 -2.54
N SER A 203 10.67 -14.88 -2.61
CA SER A 203 10.55 -16.28 -3.02
C SER A 203 10.67 -16.54 -4.53
N SER A 204 10.48 -15.52 -5.37
CA SER A 204 10.44 -15.66 -6.84
C SER A 204 11.81 -15.83 -7.49
N VAL A 205 12.89 -15.45 -6.79
CA VAL A 205 14.26 -15.43 -7.34
C VAL A 205 15.29 -15.98 -6.35
N SER A 206 15.09 -15.83 -5.03
CA SER A 206 16.04 -16.34 -4.03
C SER A 206 15.33 -16.76 -2.73
N SER A 207 16.07 -16.80 -1.61
CA SER A 207 15.51 -16.97 -0.27
C SER A 207 15.93 -15.81 0.64
N ASP A 208 16.27 -14.67 0.05
CA ASP A 208 16.81 -13.54 0.77
C ASP A 208 15.71 -12.67 1.38
N LEU A 209 16.08 -12.05 2.50
CA LEU A 209 15.31 -11.00 3.15
C LEU A 209 15.86 -9.65 2.71
N PHE A 210 14.96 -8.73 2.39
CA PHE A 210 15.28 -7.33 2.19
C PHE A 210 14.65 -6.52 3.31
N ILE A 211 15.48 -5.80 4.04
CA ILE A 211 15.15 -5.18 5.31
C ILE A 211 15.46 -3.69 5.20
N THR A 212 14.48 -2.83 5.46
CA THR A 212 14.75 -1.40 5.62
C THR A 212 15.25 -1.13 7.03
N ASN A 213 16.46 -0.58 7.15
CA ASN A 213 17.00 -0.07 8.40
C ASN A 213 16.58 1.38 8.57
N ASN A 214 15.59 1.63 9.42
CA ASN A 214 15.03 2.96 9.59
C ASN A 214 16.07 3.94 10.14
N TYR A 215 16.74 3.58 11.23
CA TYR A 215 17.82 4.39 11.83
C TYR A 215 19.16 4.22 11.12
N GLY A 216 19.31 3.15 10.34
CA GLY A 216 20.51 2.90 9.55
C GLY A 216 20.52 3.57 8.17
N HIS A 217 19.42 4.22 7.77
CA HIS A 217 19.26 4.92 6.49
C HIS A 217 19.58 4.04 5.26
N THR A 218 19.30 2.73 5.36
CA THR A 218 19.70 1.75 4.34
C THR A 218 18.63 0.71 4.07
N VAL A 219 18.76 0.02 2.95
CA VAL A 219 18.16 -1.30 2.73
C VAL A 219 19.25 -2.35 2.74
N MET A 220 19.03 -3.42 3.48
CA MET A 220 19.96 -4.54 3.60
C MET A 220 19.34 -5.80 3.02
N ARG A 221 20.09 -6.49 2.15
CA ARG A 221 19.81 -7.86 1.71
C ARG A 221 20.51 -8.84 2.66
N TRP A 222 19.78 -9.80 3.19
CA TRP A 222 20.29 -10.79 4.13
C TRP A 222 19.80 -12.19 3.77
N THR A 223 20.73 -13.11 3.54
CA THR A 223 20.41 -14.52 3.30
C THR A 223 20.26 -15.23 4.65
N PRO A 224 19.13 -15.89 4.96
CA PRO A 224 18.98 -16.65 6.19
C PRO A 224 20.13 -17.65 6.41
N GLY A 225 20.77 -17.59 7.59
CA GLY A 225 21.95 -18.40 7.93
C GLY A 225 23.30 -17.71 7.66
N ALA A 226 23.32 -16.57 6.97
CA ALA A 226 24.52 -15.75 6.85
C ALA A 226 24.87 -15.03 8.16
N THR A 227 26.16 -14.77 8.38
CA THR A 227 26.68 -14.00 9.52
C THR A 227 26.70 -12.49 9.28
N SER A 228 26.51 -12.06 8.04
CA SER A 228 26.44 -10.65 7.64
C SER A 228 25.53 -10.48 6.41
N GLY A 229 24.97 -9.30 6.26
CA GLY A 229 24.18 -8.88 5.11
C GLY A 229 24.99 -8.01 4.13
N THR A 230 24.32 -7.58 3.07
CA THR A 230 24.86 -6.65 2.08
C THR A 230 23.97 -5.42 2.02
N PHE A 231 24.56 -4.22 2.11
CA PHE A 231 23.82 -2.98 1.86
C PHE A 231 23.52 -2.85 0.36
N VAL A 232 22.23 -2.77 0.03
CA VAL A 232 21.75 -2.72 -1.36
C VAL A 232 21.13 -1.37 -1.73
N ALA A 233 20.84 -0.51 -0.75
CA ALA A 233 20.46 0.88 -0.95
C ALA A 233 20.83 1.74 0.26
N GLY A 234 21.07 3.03 0.04
CA GLY A 234 21.50 3.98 1.08
C GLY A 234 22.96 3.80 1.50
N THR A 235 23.46 4.73 2.32
CA THR A 235 24.81 4.66 2.91
C THR A 235 24.68 4.45 4.42
N PRO A 236 25.34 3.44 5.00
CA PRO A 236 25.16 3.10 6.42
C PRO A 236 25.43 4.29 7.35
N GLY A 237 24.41 4.68 8.12
CA GLY A 237 24.50 5.76 9.12
C GLY A 237 24.51 7.18 8.55
N ILE A 238 24.31 7.34 7.24
CA ILE A 238 24.29 8.66 6.59
C ILE A 238 22.90 8.90 6.01
N ALA A 239 22.15 9.78 6.66
CA ALA A 239 20.92 10.32 6.10
C ALA A 239 21.25 11.30 4.96
N GLY A 240 20.44 11.32 3.90
CA GLY A 240 20.54 12.37 2.89
C GLY A 240 19.51 12.23 1.78
N SER A 241 19.43 13.27 0.94
CA SER A 241 18.43 13.41 -0.14
C SER A 241 19.00 13.19 -1.54
N ASN A 242 20.31 12.96 -1.68
CA ASN A 242 20.93 12.61 -2.97
C ASN A 242 20.35 11.27 -3.49
N SER A 243 20.47 11.02 -4.79
CA SER A 243 19.79 9.90 -5.46
C SER A 243 20.14 8.52 -4.90
N THR A 244 21.30 8.35 -4.25
CA THR A 244 21.73 7.07 -3.65
C THR A 244 21.57 7.03 -2.13
N LEU A 245 21.24 8.15 -1.49
CA LEU A 245 21.02 8.23 -0.04
C LEU A 245 19.54 8.06 0.30
N LEU A 246 19.27 7.60 1.52
CA LEU A 246 17.92 7.48 2.07
C LEU A 246 17.85 8.24 3.39
N ASN A 247 16.65 8.61 3.80
CA ASN A 247 16.36 9.20 5.09
C ASN A 247 15.17 8.47 5.73
N GLN A 248 15.45 7.64 6.75
CA GLN A 248 14.45 6.87 7.48
C GLN A 248 13.54 6.02 6.57
N PRO A 249 14.08 5.11 5.74
CA PRO A 249 13.25 4.25 4.92
C PRO A 249 12.34 3.38 5.80
N MET A 250 11.09 3.16 5.37
CA MET A 250 10.10 2.40 6.15
C MET A 250 9.55 1.19 5.39
N GLY A 251 8.87 1.43 4.27
CA GLY A 251 8.26 0.38 3.45
C GLY A 251 9.19 -0.06 2.33
N ILE A 252 9.18 -1.37 2.03
CA ILE A 252 9.85 -1.94 0.88
C ILE A 252 8.97 -2.97 0.17
N LYS A 253 8.99 -2.94 -1.16
CA LYS A 253 8.50 -4.02 -2.02
C LYS A 253 9.51 -4.31 -3.10
N ILE A 254 9.53 -5.55 -3.57
CA ILE A 254 10.44 -6.01 -4.60
C ILE A 254 9.62 -6.73 -5.65
N ASP A 255 9.89 -6.44 -6.92
CA ASP A 255 9.26 -7.13 -8.04
C ASP A 255 10.03 -8.40 -8.45
N SER A 256 9.49 -9.14 -9.40
CA SER A 256 10.13 -10.35 -9.95
C SER A 256 11.45 -10.07 -10.69
N TYR A 257 11.77 -8.80 -10.97
CA TYR A 257 13.00 -8.37 -11.64
C TYR A 257 14.04 -7.83 -10.64
N LEU A 258 13.82 -7.97 -9.33
CA LEU A 258 14.67 -7.44 -8.25
C LEU A 258 14.74 -5.91 -8.18
N ASN A 259 13.78 -5.20 -8.75
CA ASN A 259 13.67 -3.76 -8.50
C ASN A 259 13.10 -3.53 -7.11
N MET A 260 13.80 -2.74 -6.29
CA MET A 260 13.40 -2.41 -4.93
C MET A 260 12.70 -1.05 -4.91
N PHE A 261 11.45 -1.05 -4.49
CA PHE A 261 10.64 0.15 -4.28
C PHE A 261 10.68 0.51 -2.80
N VAL A 262 11.34 1.61 -2.50
CA VAL A 262 11.62 2.04 -1.12
C VAL A 262 10.88 3.33 -0.83
N VAL A 263 10.10 3.31 0.24
CA VAL A 263 9.47 4.51 0.79
C VAL A 263 10.52 5.27 1.59
N ASP A 264 11.08 6.32 0.99
CA ASP A 264 12.09 7.18 1.58
C ASP A 264 11.41 8.28 2.41
N TYR A 265 10.83 7.86 3.54
CA TYR A 265 9.87 8.61 4.34
C TYR A 265 10.38 10.00 4.72
N GLY A 266 11.60 10.10 5.23
CA GLY A 266 12.20 11.37 5.67
C GLY A 266 12.56 12.33 4.52
N ASN A 267 12.51 11.87 3.26
CA ASN A 267 12.74 12.69 2.07
C ASN A 267 11.46 12.89 1.24
N HIS A 268 10.29 12.42 1.71
CA HIS A 268 9.00 12.56 1.05
C HIS A 268 8.98 12.09 -0.41
N ARG A 269 9.69 10.99 -0.70
CA ARG A 269 9.82 10.44 -2.06
C ARG A 269 9.72 8.92 -2.07
N VAL A 270 9.52 8.37 -3.27
CA VAL A 270 9.66 6.93 -3.51
C VAL A 270 10.84 6.72 -4.45
N GLN A 271 11.75 5.86 -4.00
CA GLN A 271 12.98 5.52 -4.72
C GLN A 271 12.83 4.11 -5.30
N MET A 272 13.20 3.95 -6.57
CA MET A 272 13.38 2.64 -7.18
C MET A 272 14.87 2.38 -7.36
N PHE A 273 15.38 1.32 -6.75
CA PHE A 273 16.73 0.81 -6.98
C PHE A 273 16.62 -0.39 -7.90
N CYS A 274 17.38 -0.41 -9.00
CA CYS A 274 17.32 -1.56 -9.89
C CYS A 274 18.14 -2.73 -9.30
N ALA A 275 17.86 -3.93 -9.80
CA ALA A 275 18.56 -5.14 -9.43
C ALA A 275 20.09 -4.95 -9.39
N ASN A 276 20.71 -5.19 -8.24
CA ASN A 276 22.17 -5.22 -8.07
C ASN A 276 22.92 -3.90 -8.35
N ASN A 277 22.23 -2.75 -8.41
CA ASN A 277 22.88 -1.45 -8.46
C ASN A 277 22.45 -0.55 -7.28
N GLN A 278 23.39 0.22 -6.74
CA GLN A 278 23.09 1.25 -5.72
C GLN A 278 22.54 2.54 -6.36
N THR A 279 22.37 2.56 -7.68
CA THR A 279 21.81 3.70 -8.40
C THR A 279 20.30 3.69 -8.28
N ALA A 280 19.76 4.66 -7.56
CA ALA A 280 18.32 4.85 -7.49
C ALA A 280 17.83 5.82 -8.57
N VAL A 281 16.63 5.55 -9.03
CA VAL A 281 15.79 6.50 -9.76
C VAL A 281 14.72 6.98 -8.80
N THR A 282 14.61 8.30 -8.63
CA THR A 282 13.45 8.85 -7.95
C THR A 282 12.25 8.67 -8.87
N ILE A 283 11.40 7.72 -8.52
CA ILE A 283 10.19 7.45 -9.28
C ILE A 283 9.04 8.33 -8.81
N ALA A 284 9.14 9.04 -7.70
CA ALA A 284 8.15 10.06 -7.35
C ALA A 284 8.74 11.13 -6.41
N GLY A 285 8.58 12.41 -6.75
CA GLY A 285 9.08 13.57 -5.99
C GLY A 285 10.48 14.06 -6.39
N THR A 286 10.88 15.23 -5.92
CA THR A 286 12.28 15.74 -6.02
C THR A 286 12.91 16.03 -4.66
N GLY A 287 12.21 15.70 -3.57
CA GLY A 287 12.66 15.99 -2.21
C GLY A 287 12.48 17.45 -1.77
N VAL A 288 11.94 18.33 -2.64
CA VAL A 288 11.58 19.73 -2.30
C VAL A 288 10.18 20.03 -2.84
N ALA A 289 9.29 20.53 -1.98
CA ALA A 289 7.96 20.94 -2.39
C ALA A 289 8.02 22.19 -3.30
N GLY A 290 7.23 22.22 -4.38
CA GLY A 290 7.15 23.36 -5.29
C GLY A 290 6.22 23.11 -6.48
N SER A 291 6.08 24.10 -7.36
CA SER A 291 5.13 24.11 -8.49
C SER A 291 5.80 23.99 -9.88
N GLY A 292 7.13 23.97 -9.95
CA GLY A 292 7.86 23.76 -11.19
C GLY A 292 7.53 22.41 -11.84
N ALA A 293 7.81 22.25 -13.14
CA ALA A 293 7.55 21.00 -13.87
C ALA A 293 8.37 19.80 -13.37
N THR A 294 9.42 20.04 -12.58
CA THR A 294 10.20 19.00 -11.89
C THR A 294 9.75 18.81 -10.43
N GLN A 295 8.89 19.67 -9.90
CA GLN A 295 8.51 19.67 -8.48
C GLN A 295 7.08 19.13 -8.29
N LEU A 296 6.86 18.53 -7.12
CA LEU A 296 5.54 18.09 -6.65
C LEU A 296 5.28 18.75 -5.29
N SER A 297 4.01 18.99 -4.97
CA SER A 297 3.59 19.50 -3.66
C SER A 297 2.53 18.58 -3.05
N SER A 298 2.94 17.86 -2.00
CA SER A 298 2.14 16.81 -1.34
C SER A 298 1.55 15.80 -2.33
N PRO A 299 2.36 15.12 -3.16
CA PRO A 299 1.84 14.16 -4.13
C PRO A 299 1.08 13.04 -3.42
N ARG A 300 -0.08 12.64 -3.96
CA ARG A 300 -0.94 11.63 -3.34
C ARG A 300 -1.05 10.37 -4.18
N GLY A 301 -1.92 10.37 -5.20
CA GLY A 301 -2.14 9.18 -6.03
C GLY A 301 -1.11 9.01 -7.13
N ILE A 302 -0.83 7.75 -7.46
CA ILE A 302 0.02 7.32 -8.57
C ILE A 302 -0.74 6.32 -9.44
N ALA A 303 -0.59 6.43 -10.76
CA ALA A 303 -1.09 5.47 -11.74
C ALA A 303 -0.07 5.24 -12.84
N PHE A 304 -0.11 4.07 -13.49
CA PHE A 304 0.71 3.74 -14.64
C PHE A 304 -0.19 3.41 -15.84
N ASP A 305 0.22 3.84 -17.03
CA ASP A 305 -0.39 3.35 -18.28
C ASP A 305 0.29 2.04 -18.74
N SER A 306 -0.25 1.43 -19.81
CA SER A 306 0.28 0.16 -20.35
C SER A 306 1.70 0.27 -20.90
N ALA A 307 2.17 1.48 -21.22
CA ALA A 307 3.56 1.75 -21.61
C ALA A 307 4.47 2.05 -20.39
N MET A 308 3.95 1.89 -19.17
CA MET A 308 4.61 2.23 -17.90
C MET A 308 4.99 3.71 -17.77
N ASN A 309 4.31 4.61 -18.46
CA ASN A 309 4.39 6.02 -18.09
C ASN A 309 3.64 6.20 -16.78
N MET A 310 4.18 7.06 -15.93
CA MET A 310 3.67 7.29 -14.59
C MET A 310 2.86 8.58 -14.54
N TYR A 311 1.79 8.59 -13.77
CA TYR A 311 0.88 9.72 -13.58
C TYR A 311 0.77 9.98 -12.08
N ILE A 312 1.07 11.19 -11.64
CA ILE A 312 1.05 11.57 -10.23
C ILE A 312 0.04 12.71 -10.00
N GLY A 313 -0.81 12.54 -8.98
CA GLY A 313 -1.71 13.56 -8.48
C GLY A 313 -0.93 14.55 -7.65
N ASP A 314 -0.65 15.72 -8.23
CA ASP A 314 0.12 16.79 -7.61
C ASP A 314 -0.85 17.68 -6.80
N PHE A 315 -1.26 17.15 -5.64
CA PHE A 315 -2.47 17.54 -4.92
C PHE A 315 -2.55 19.05 -4.63
N ASN A 316 -1.50 19.63 -4.03
CA ASN A 316 -1.49 21.05 -3.69
C ASN A 316 -1.22 21.96 -4.89
N ASN A 317 -0.70 21.42 -6.00
CA ASN A 317 -0.57 22.16 -7.27
C ASN A 317 -1.78 21.93 -8.20
N HIS A 318 -2.80 21.22 -7.74
CA HIS A 318 -4.10 21.07 -8.42
C HIS A 318 -4.02 20.54 -9.86
N ARG A 319 -3.06 19.66 -10.14
CA ARG A 319 -2.81 19.10 -11.47
C ARG A 319 -2.43 17.63 -11.42
N VAL A 320 -2.39 16.99 -12.59
CA VAL A 320 -1.83 15.65 -12.79
C VAL A 320 -0.64 15.75 -13.72
N GLN A 321 0.52 15.25 -13.28
CA GLN A 321 1.74 15.22 -14.07
C GLN A 321 2.04 13.81 -14.57
N LYS A 322 2.36 13.70 -15.87
CA LYS A 322 2.84 12.49 -16.53
C LYS A 322 4.37 12.51 -16.63
N PHE A 323 4.99 11.41 -16.26
CA PHE A 323 6.40 11.13 -16.47
C PHE A 323 6.51 9.99 -17.48
N VAL A 324 7.21 10.23 -18.57
CA VAL A 324 7.37 9.29 -19.70
C VAL A 324 8.50 8.35 -19.40
N LYS A 325 8.25 7.03 -19.52
CA LYS A 325 9.30 6.02 -19.41
C LYS A 325 10.32 6.23 -20.54
N LEU A 326 11.57 6.38 -20.19
CA LEU A 326 12.69 6.45 -21.11
C LEU A 326 13.08 5.05 -21.53
N ASN A 327 12.99 4.76 -22.82
CA ASN A 327 13.58 3.55 -23.40
C ASN A 327 15.05 3.82 -23.70
N THR A 328 15.88 3.94 -22.66
CA THR A 328 17.33 3.94 -22.83
C THR A 328 17.81 2.51 -23.01
N ALA A 329 17.67 2.00 -24.23
CA ALA A 329 18.44 0.84 -24.67
C ALA A 329 19.90 1.29 -24.83
N THR A 330 20.68 1.25 -23.74
CA THR A 330 22.12 1.13 -23.90
C THR A 330 22.39 -0.30 -24.33
N THR A 331 23.19 -0.47 -25.37
CA THR A 331 23.58 -1.76 -25.99
C THR A 331 24.45 -2.65 -25.07
N SER A 332 24.34 -2.50 -23.76
CA SER A 332 25.00 -3.36 -22.78
C SER A 332 23.98 -4.36 -22.25
N THR A 333 24.20 -5.64 -22.55
CA THR A 333 23.40 -6.81 -22.11
C THR A 333 23.38 -7.03 -20.59
N THR A 334 23.70 -6.01 -19.80
CA THR A 334 23.91 -6.05 -18.35
C THR A 334 23.30 -4.87 -17.60
N ASN A 335 22.83 -3.81 -18.27
CA ASN A 335 22.32 -2.60 -17.61
C ASN A 335 21.07 -2.06 -18.32
N PHE A 336 19.90 -2.62 -18.02
CA PHE A 336 18.63 -2.03 -18.44
C PHE A 336 18.22 -0.96 -17.43
N THR A 337 18.62 0.29 -17.66
CA THR A 337 18.18 1.42 -16.81
C THR A 337 16.75 1.80 -17.23
N ILE A 338 15.76 1.41 -16.43
CA ILE A 338 14.41 2.00 -16.54
C ILE A 338 14.49 3.40 -15.94
N GLY A 339 14.43 4.42 -16.80
CA GLY A 339 14.34 5.82 -16.38
C GLY A 339 12.99 6.42 -16.75
N TRP A 340 12.67 7.57 -16.19
CA TRP A 340 11.61 8.45 -16.68
C TRP A 340 12.22 9.82 -17.00
N ASN A 341 11.55 10.60 -17.85
CA ASN A 341 11.98 11.96 -18.10
C ASN A 341 12.02 12.77 -16.78
N SER A 342 12.99 13.66 -16.63
CA SER A 342 13.18 14.43 -15.39
C SER A 342 12.16 15.54 -15.16
N THR A 343 11.31 15.80 -16.15
CA THR A 343 10.32 16.88 -16.15
C THR A 343 8.94 16.30 -16.39
N GLY A 344 8.01 16.55 -15.47
CA GLY A 344 6.62 16.18 -15.61
C GLY A 344 5.92 16.97 -16.71
N ILE A 345 5.04 16.30 -17.43
CA ILE A 345 4.15 16.90 -18.42
C ILE A 345 2.78 17.04 -17.75
N THR A 346 2.25 18.25 -17.61
CA THR A 346 0.89 18.43 -17.10
C THR A 346 -0.10 17.87 -18.12
N VAL A 347 -0.85 16.84 -17.74
CA VAL A 347 -1.80 16.13 -18.64
C VAL A 347 -3.25 16.32 -18.24
N ALA A 348 -3.52 16.83 -17.04
CA ALA A 348 -4.85 17.23 -16.58
C ALA A 348 -4.76 18.32 -15.51
N GLY A 349 -5.77 19.20 -15.46
CA GLY A 349 -5.79 20.39 -14.61
C GLY A 349 -5.16 21.61 -15.29
N ASP A 350 -5.20 22.77 -14.62
CA ASP A 350 -4.63 24.01 -15.14
C ASP A 350 -3.10 23.93 -15.11
N VAL A 351 -2.44 24.33 -16.20
CA VAL A 351 -0.96 24.36 -16.30
C VAL A 351 -0.36 25.29 -15.24
N GLY A 352 -1.09 26.35 -14.86
CA GLY A 352 -0.71 27.27 -13.78
C GLY A 352 -1.04 26.78 -12.36
N GLY A 353 -1.65 25.60 -12.21
CA GLY A 353 -1.96 25.01 -10.90
C GLY A 353 -3.01 25.75 -10.07
N SER A 354 -3.82 26.61 -10.70
CA SER A 354 -4.89 27.33 -10.00
C SER A 354 -6.08 26.41 -9.69
N SER A 355 -6.57 26.47 -8.45
CA SER A 355 -7.77 25.73 -8.07
C SER A 355 -9.02 26.31 -8.75
N GLY A 356 -10.04 25.47 -8.94
CA GLY A 356 -11.35 25.92 -9.40
C GLY A 356 -12.25 24.76 -9.82
N THR A 357 -13.51 25.09 -10.11
CA THR A 357 -14.57 24.11 -10.46
C THR A 357 -14.84 24.02 -11.96
N ALA A 358 -14.19 24.85 -12.79
CA ALA A 358 -14.27 24.73 -14.24
C ALA A 358 -13.83 23.33 -14.70
N ALA A 359 -14.30 22.90 -15.87
CA ALA A 359 -14.04 21.55 -16.39
C ALA A 359 -12.55 21.24 -16.61
N ASN A 360 -11.72 22.28 -16.77
CA ASN A 360 -10.27 22.20 -16.92
C ASN A 360 -9.49 22.44 -15.62
N ARG A 361 -10.17 22.59 -14.47
CA ARG A 361 -9.54 22.88 -13.17
C ARG A 361 -9.86 21.80 -12.14
N PHE A 362 -8.91 21.58 -11.23
CA PHE A 362 -9.08 20.72 -10.06
C PHE A 362 -8.91 21.52 -8.78
N ASN A 363 -9.24 20.89 -7.66
CA ASN A 363 -8.91 21.32 -6.32
C ASN A 363 -8.58 20.07 -5.50
N GLY A 364 -7.29 19.78 -5.37
CA GLY A 364 -6.78 18.60 -4.68
C GLY A 364 -7.07 17.27 -5.40
N PRO A 365 -6.52 17.04 -6.62
CA PRO A 365 -6.59 15.73 -7.25
C PRO A 365 -5.86 14.71 -6.38
N TYR A 366 -6.55 13.64 -5.97
CA TYR A 366 -5.99 12.66 -5.04
C TYR A 366 -5.69 11.34 -5.74
N VAL A 367 -6.70 10.50 -5.99
CA VAL A 367 -6.51 9.20 -6.64
C VAL A 367 -6.65 9.33 -8.15
N LEU A 368 -5.79 8.59 -8.86
CA LEU A 368 -5.74 8.50 -10.32
C LEU A 368 -5.89 7.05 -10.74
N ARG A 369 -6.74 6.77 -11.73
CA ARG A 369 -6.94 5.42 -12.30
C ARG A 369 -7.23 5.51 -13.79
N PHE A 370 -6.88 4.50 -14.54
CA PHE A 370 -7.34 4.37 -15.93
C PHE A 370 -8.62 3.55 -16.00
N ASP A 371 -9.57 4.01 -16.81
CA ASP A 371 -10.70 3.21 -17.28
C ASP A 371 -10.26 2.26 -18.43
N SER A 372 -11.16 1.40 -18.89
CA SER A 372 -10.89 0.46 -19.98
C SER A 372 -10.52 1.11 -21.32
N SER A 373 -10.84 2.40 -21.48
CA SER A 373 -10.56 3.21 -22.67
C SER A 373 -9.30 4.08 -22.53
N ASN A 374 -8.48 3.85 -21.50
CA ASN A 374 -7.28 4.62 -21.17
C ASN A 374 -7.53 6.12 -20.87
N ALA A 375 -8.73 6.51 -20.45
CA ALA A 375 -8.96 7.83 -19.87
C ALA A 375 -8.61 7.82 -18.37
N LEU A 376 -8.07 8.94 -17.88
CA LEU A 376 -7.82 9.13 -16.45
C LEU A 376 -9.13 9.42 -15.71
N ILE A 377 -9.35 8.69 -14.63
CA ILE A 377 -10.41 8.87 -13.66
C ILE A 377 -9.78 9.42 -12.39
N ILE A 378 -10.12 10.67 -12.06
CA ILE A 378 -9.45 11.47 -11.04
C ILE A 378 -10.45 11.86 -9.96
N SER A 379 -10.07 11.70 -8.69
CA SER A 379 -10.85 12.26 -7.59
C SER A 379 -10.47 13.72 -7.37
N ASP A 380 -11.36 14.61 -7.78
CA ASP A 380 -11.23 16.06 -7.58
C ASP A 380 -11.75 16.40 -6.18
N THR A 381 -10.94 16.05 -5.18
CA THR A 381 -11.37 15.80 -3.80
C THR A 381 -12.04 17.01 -3.17
N LEU A 382 -11.40 18.18 -3.25
CA LEU A 382 -11.90 19.39 -2.61
C LEU A 382 -12.99 20.08 -3.43
N ASN A 383 -13.19 19.69 -4.70
CA ASN A 383 -14.39 20.01 -5.47
C ASN A 383 -15.44 18.91 -5.38
N HIS A 384 -15.26 17.89 -4.54
CA HIS A 384 -16.32 16.93 -4.22
C HIS A 384 -16.91 16.21 -5.43
N ARG A 385 -16.08 15.89 -6.42
CA ARG A 385 -16.50 15.25 -7.67
C ARG A 385 -15.44 14.29 -8.20
N ILE A 386 -15.85 13.43 -9.13
CA ILE A 386 -14.96 12.58 -9.92
C ILE A 386 -14.94 13.08 -11.35
N GLN A 387 -13.74 13.24 -11.91
CA GLN A 387 -13.52 13.73 -13.26
C GLN A 387 -12.95 12.60 -14.15
N LYS A 388 -13.53 12.40 -15.33
CA LYS A 388 -12.94 11.62 -16.43
C LYS A 388 -12.19 12.57 -17.35
N TRP A 389 -10.95 12.26 -17.67
CA TRP A 389 -10.07 13.06 -18.51
C TRP A 389 -9.42 12.21 -19.59
N ILE A 390 -9.74 12.51 -20.84
CA ILE A 390 -9.09 11.87 -21.99
C ILE A 390 -7.74 12.56 -22.21
N ILE A 391 -6.65 11.80 -22.22
CA ILE A 391 -5.31 12.35 -22.41
C ILE A 391 -5.24 13.10 -23.74
N GLY A 392 -4.77 14.34 -23.70
CA GLY A 392 -4.72 15.25 -24.87
C GLY A 392 -5.87 16.26 -24.93
N ASN A 393 -6.96 16.04 -24.18
CA ASN A 393 -8.01 17.03 -24.06
C ASN A 393 -7.60 18.19 -23.12
N SER A 394 -8.17 19.36 -23.38
CA SER A 394 -7.98 20.57 -22.56
C SER A 394 -8.89 20.63 -21.33
N SER A 395 -9.89 19.74 -21.22
CA SER A 395 -10.84 19.67 -20.11
C SER A 395 -11.34 18.24 -19.87
N GLY A 396 -11.83 18.01 -18.65
CA GLY A 396 -12.46 16.76 -18.23
C GLY A 396 -13.98 16.85 -18.16
N VAL A 397 -14.62 15.72 -17.88
CA VAL A 397 -16.06 15.57 -17.70
C VAL A 397 -16.34 15.08 -16.28
N THR A 398 -17.30 15.69 -15.59
CA THR A 398 -17.77 15.19 -14.29
C THR A 398 -18.60 13.94 -14.49
N ILE A 399 -18.18 12.83 -13.90
CA ILE A 399 -18.83 11.52 -14.03
C ILE A 399 -19.49 11.05 -12.72
N ALA A 400 -19.19 11.71 -11.60
CA ALA A 400 -19.87 11.52 -10.32
C ALA A 400 -19.71 12.76 -9.43
N GLY A 401 -20.74 13.05 -8.63
CA GLY A 401 -20.85 14.31 -7.87
C GLY A 401 -21.36 15.48 -8.73
N GLN A 402 -21.43 16.67 -8.15
CA GLN A 402 -21.95 17.85 -8.84
C GLN A 402 -20.86 18.58 -9.64
N ALA A 403 -21.15 18.94 -10.89
CA ALA A 403 -20.21 19.68 -11.73
C ALA A 403 -19.83 21.06 -11.14
N SER A 404 -20.74 21.67 -10.37
CA SER A 404 -20.51 22.91 -9.62
C SER A 404 -19.44 22.79 -8.53
N GLY A 405 -19.06 21.56 -8.16
CA GLY A 405 -18.15 21.25 -7.07
C GLY A 405 -18.78 21.34 -5.68
N THR A 406 -20.11 21.41 -5.60
CA THR A 406 -20.83 21.58 -4.32
C THR A 406 -20.87 20.27 -3.53
N ALA A 407 -20.46 20.31 -2.27
CA ALA A 407 -20.57 19.18 -1.35
C ALA A 407 -22.03 18.78 -1.13
N GLY A 408 -22.31 17.49 -1.00
CA GLY A 408 -23.63 17.01 -0.61
C GLY A 408 -23.62 15.55 -0.21
N SER A 409 -24.73 15.08 0.35
CA SER A 409 -24.94 13.69 0.78
C SER A 409 -26.05 12.99 0.00
N SER A 410 -26.67 13.63 -0.99
CA SER A 410 -27.64 13.02 -1.91
C SER A 410 -26.97 11.96 -2.80
N SER A 411 -27.76 11.14 -3.48
CA SER A 411 -27.28 10.09 -4.40
C SER A 411 -26.47 10.63 -5.58
N ASN A 412 -26.70 11.89 -5.97
CA ASN A 412 -25.99 12.59 -7.05
C ASN A 412 -24.90 13.56 -6.53
N SER A 413 -24.57 13.55 -5.25
CA SER A 413 -23.57 14.44 -4.65
C SER A 413 -22.53 13.64 -3.85
N LEU A 414 -21.33 14.19 -3.71
CA LEU A 414 -20.25 13.62 -2.91
C LEU A 414 -19.71 14.67 -1.93
N TYR A 415 -18.87 14.26 -0.99
CA TYR A 415 -18.16 15.12 -0.06
C TYR A 415 -16.76 14.58 0.24
N GLN A 416 -15.76 15.26 -0.31
CA GLN A 416 -14.34 14.89 -0.26
C GLN A 416 -14.06 13.46 -0.73
N PRO A 417 -14.37 13.10 -1.99
CA PRO A 417 -14.07 11.77 -2.49
C PRO A 417 -12.56 11.60 -2.61
N VAL A 418 -11.98 10.60 -1.94
CA VAL A 418 -10.50 10.44 -1.88
C VAL A 418 -9.96 9.27 -2.67
N GLY A 419 -10.83 8.35 -3.10
CA GLY A 419 -10.38 7.16 -3.78
C GLY A 419 -11.45 6.53 -4.64
N ILE A 420 -10.95 5.86 -5.67
CA ILE A 420 -11.73 5.40 -6.81
C ILE A 420 -11.21 4.04 -7.21
N VAL A 421 -12.14 3.18 -7.58
CA VAL A 421 -11.90 1.89 -8.20
C VAL A 421 -12.99 1.67 -9.25
N LEU A 422 -12.60 0.99 -10.33
CA LEU A 422 -13.49 0.68 -11.45
C LEU A 422 -13.60 -0.83 -11.58
N ASP A 423 -14.81 -1.31 -11.85
CA ASP A 423 -15.05 -2.68 -12.32
C ASP A 423 -14.78 -2.83 -13.82
N SER A 424 -15.00 -4.03 -14.36
CA SER A 424 -14.79 -4.34 -15.78
C SER A 424 -15.76 -3.61 -16.72
N SER A 425 -16.84 -3.03 -16.21
CA SER A 425 -17.80 -2.22 -16.96
C SER A 425 -17.53 -0.71 -16.85
N ASP A 426 -16.39 -0.33 -16.26
CA ASP A 426 -16.03 1.04 -15.89
C ASP A 426 -17.03 1.72 -14.94
N SER A 427 -17.83 0.95 -14.20
CA SER A 427 -18.62 1.52 -13.11
C SER A 427 -17.73 1.83 -11.92
N ILE A 428 -18.04 2.91 -11.21
CA ILE A 428 -17.13 3.57 -10.29
C ILE A 428 -17.59 3.33 -8.87
N TYR A 429 -16.66 2.92 -8.02
CA TYR A 429 -16.90 2.84 -6.60
C TYR A 429 -16.04 3.91 -5.94
N ILE A 430 -16.71 4.77 -5.20
CA ILE A 430 -16.19 6.07 -4.81
C ILE A 430 -16.16 6.16 -3.30
N ALA A 431 -15.00 6.57 -2.84
CA ALA A 431 -14.74 6.82 -1.47
C ALA A 431 -15.20 8.18 -0.98
N ASP A 432 -16.46 8.29 -0.61
CA ASP A 432 -17.06 9.55 -0.16
C ASP A 432 -16.70 9.84 1.32
N LYS A 433 -15.43 10.22 1.52
CA LYS A 433 -14.74 10.27 2.83
C LYS A 433 -15.52 11.06 3.87
N ALA A 434 -15.91 12.29 3.56
CA ALA A 434 -16.50 13.18 4.56
C ALA A 434 -17.98 12.85 4.83
N ASN A 435 -18.63 12.11 3.92
CA ASN A 435 -19.94 11.51 4.19
C ASN A 435 -19.86 10.14 4.86
N ASN A 436 -18.65 9.62 5.12
CA ASN A 436 -18.46 8.33 5.78
C ASN A 436 -19.26 7.22 5.07
N ARG A 437 -19.12 7.17 3.75
CA ARG A 437 -19.78 6.17 2.90
C ARG A 437 -18.95 5.80 1.67
N VAL A 438 -19.34 4.70 1.05
CA VAL A 438 -18.96 4.32 -0.30
C VAL A 438 -20.16 4.42 -1.21
N MET A 439 -19.95 5.04 -2.36
CA MET A 439 -20.95 5.15 -3.43
C MET A 439 -20.56 4.25 -4.60
N PHE A 440 -21.50 3.48 -5.13
CA PHE A 440 -21.40 2.82 -6.42
C PHE A 440 -22.11 3.67 -7.45
N TRP A 441 -21.45 3.93 -8.57
CA TRP A 441 -21.93 4.77 -9.64
C TRP A 441 -21.80 4.00 -10.95
N PRO A 442 -22.93 3.50 -11.52
CA PRO A 442 -22.90 2.83 -12.81
C PRO A 442 -22.29 3.74 -13.88
N ASN A 443 -21.54 3.16 -14.82
CA ASN A 443 -20.95 3.92 -15.92
C ASN A 443 -22.04 4.72 -16.67
N GLY A 444 -21.84 6.03 -16.82
CA GLY A 444 -22.78 6.95 -17.46
C GLY A 444 -24.00 7.37 -16.62
N ALA A 445 -24.16 6.88 -15.40
CA ALA A 445 -25.28 7.28 -14.55
C ALA A 445 -25.15 8.72 -14.01
N SER A 446 -26.28 9.39 -13.79
CA SER A 446 -26.33 10.74 -13.19
C SER A 446 -26.35 10.74 -11.65
N SER A 447 -26.49 9.57 -11.03
CA SER A 447 -26.49 9.38 -9.58
C SER A 447 -25.97 7.99 -9.23
N GLY A 448 -25.43 7.85 -8.03
CA GLY A 448 -24.96 6.58 -7.47
C GLY A 448 -25.87 6.06 -6.36
N SER A 449 -25.65 4.81 -5.98
CA SER A 449 -26.24 4.18 -4.80
C SER A 449 -25.20 4.04 -3.70
N MET A 450 -25.61 4.22 -2.45
CA MET A 450 -24.73 3.94 -1.32
C MET A 450 -24.59 2.43 -1.17
N ILE A 451 -23.35 1.97 -1.13
CA ILE A 451 -23.00 0.56 -1.03
C ILE A 451 -22.04 0.29 0.13
N ALA A 452 -21.74 1.22 1.02
CA ALA A 452 -21.14 0.94 2.33
C ALA A 452 -21.19 2.19 3.20
N GLY A 453 -21.20 2.01 4.52
CA GLY A 453 -21.01 3.08 5.49
C GLY A 453 -22.22 3.55 6.26
N THR A 454 -22.05 4.66 6.97
CA THR A 454 -23.10 5.23 7.81
C THR A 454 -23.87 6.35 7.10
N GLY A 455 -23.26 6.97 6.09
CA GLY A 455 -23.80 8.16 5.44
C GLY A 455 -23.89 9.38 6.38
N ASN A 456 -23.37 9.26 7.60
CA ASN A 456 -23.45 10.27 8.65
C ASN A 456 -22.10 10.95 8.82
N LYS A 457 -22.06 12.25 8.50
CA LYS A 457 -20.85 13.10 8.59
C LYS A 457 -20.23 13.16 9.99
N ASN A 458 -21.01 12.90 11.03
CA ASN A 458 -20.59 13.00 12.43
C ASN A 458 -20.00 11.68 13.00
N LYS A 459 -19.92 10.62 12.20
CA LYS A 459 -19.39 9.31 12.63
C LYS A 459 -18.21 8.91 11.73
N LYS A 460 -17.04 8.64 12.29
CA LYS A 460 -15.86 8.24 11.49
C LYS A 460 -16.05 6.80 10.97
N SER A 461 -15.81 6.59 9.68
CA SER A 461 -15.82 5.30 9.01
C SER A 461 -14.57 5.08 8.16
N LEU A 462 -14.09 3.84 8.13
CA LEU A 462 -13.01 3.39 7.26
C LEU A 462 -13.60 2.36 6.28
N PHE A 463 -13.26 2.45 5.00
CA PHE A 463 -13.82 1.58 3.97
C PHE A 463 -12.73 0.98 3.12
N TYR A 464 -12.96 -0.25 2.67
CA TYR A 464 -12.13 -0.85 1.65
C TYR A 464 -12.97 -1.48 0.56
N ILE A 465 -12.53 -1.33 -0.69
CA ILE A 465 -13.09 -2.07 -1.83
C ILE A 465 -11.92 -2.64 -2.61
N ALA A 466 -11.85 -3.96 -2.68
CA ALA A 466 -10.85 -4.67 -3.45
C ALA A 466 -11.50 -5.22 -4.72
N PHE A 467 -10.87 -5.04 -5.89
CA PHE A 467 -11.22 -5.74 -7.12
C PHE A 467 -10.14 -6.78 -7.38
N THR A 468 -10.56 -8.01 -7.61
CA THR A 468 -9.67 -9.11 -7.94
C THR A 468 -9.47 -9.21 -9.45
N LEU A 469 -8.20 -9.05 -9.85
CA LEU A 469 -7.57 -9.44 -11.13
C LEU A 469 -7.95 -8.66 -12.42
N PRO A 470 -6.99 -8.48 -13.37
CA PRO A 470 -5.59 -8.94 -13.36
C PRO A 470 -4.62 -8.04 -12.59
N TYR A 471 -5.09 -6.93 -12.02
CA TYR A 471 -4.35 -6.11 -11.07
C TYR A 471 -5.20 -5.94 -9.80
N PRO A 472 -4.74 -6.36 -8.60
CA PRO A 472 -5.47 -6.11 -7.37
C PRO A 472 -5.60 -4.60 -7.18
N ARG A 473 -6.84 -4.10 -7.23
CA ARG A 473 -7.13 -2.67 -7.10
C ARG A 473 -7.75 -2.45 -5.74
N LEU A 474 -6.97 -1.89 -4.81
CA LEU A 474 -7.43 -1.55 -3.46
C LEU A 474 -7.91 -0.09 -3.43
N LEU A 475 -9.15 0.11 -3.02
CA LEU A 475 -9.63 1.38 -2.48
C LEU A 475 -9.57 1.29 -0.96
N ALA A 476 -8.90 2.23 -0.31
CA ALA A 476 -8.88 2.39 1.15
C ALA A 476 -9.32 3.83 1.49
N ILE A 477 -10.24 3.99 2.43
CA ILE A 477 -10.76 5.30 2.86
C ILE A 477 -10.59 5.40 4.35
N LYS A 478 -9.88 6.42 4.85
CA LYS A 478 -9.86 6.83 6.26
C LYS A 478 -10.59 8.16 6.41
N SER A 479 -11.76 8.17 7.03
CA SER A 479 -12.36 9.43 7.46
C SER A 479 -11.67 9.91 8.75
N SER A 480 -11.15 11.14 8.72
CA SER A 480 -10.36 11.82 9.75
C SER A 480 -8.88 11.42 9.87
N GLU A 481 -8.05 12.09 9.09
CA GLU A 481 -6.91 12.80 9.65
C GLU A 481 -7.24 14.29 9.54
N SER A 482 -6.92 15.05 10.59
CA SER A 482 -6.84 16.50 10.56
C SER A 482 -5.66 16.90 9.66
N ASP A 483 -5.85 16.80 8.35
CA ASP A 483 -5.04 17.52 7.37
C ASP A 483 -5.65 18.92 7.23
N LEU A 484 -5.35 19.82 8.16
CA LEU A 484 -5.47 21.26 7.94
C LEU A 484 -4.09 21.82 7.57
N PRO A 485 -4.03 22.85 6.70
CA PRO A 485 -2.80 23.51 6.26
C PRO A 485 -2.01 24.16 7.42
N ALA A 486 -0.76 24.50 7.15
CA ALA A 486 0.29 24.93 8.08
C ALA A 486 0.07 26.31 8.77
N ASP A 487 -1.17 26.72 9.01
CA ASP A 487 -1.51 28.15 9.16
C ASP A 487 -2.33 28.47 10.43
N GLU A 488 -2.50 27.56 11.38
CA GLU A 488 -3.12 27.88 12.68
C GLU A 488 -2.26 27.37 13.86
N LYS A 489 -1.25 28.15 14.21
CA LYS A 489 -0.70 28.15 15.58
C LYS A 489 -1.74 28.80 16.49
N CYS A 490 -2.32 28.05 17.41
CA CYS A 490 -2.92 28.62 18.60
C CYS A 490 -2.31 27.97 19.84
N THR A 491 -1.44 28.74 20.48
CA THR A 491 -0.88 28.55 21.83
C THR A 491 -1.98 28.29 22.85
N ILE A 492 -1.77 27.31 23.74
CA ILE A 492 -2.59 27.12 24.94
C ILE A 492 -1.70 27.42 26.15
N LYS A 493 -2.14 28.38 26.98
CA LYS A 493 -1.70 28.56 28.37
C LYS A 493 -2.36 27.51 29.25
#